data_AF-A0A354F7R1-F1
#
_entry.id   AF-A0A354F7R1-F1
#
_cell.length_a   1.000
_cell.length_b   1.000
_cell.length_c   1.000
_cell.angle_alpha   90.00
_cell.angle_beta   90.00
_cell.angle_gamma   90.00
#
_symmetry.space_group_name_H-M   'P 1'
#
loop_
_entity.id
_entity.type
_entity.pdbx_description
1 polymer ?
#
loop_
_entity_poly.entity_id
_entity_poly.type
_entity_poly.pdbx_seq_one_letter_code
_entity_poly.pdbx_strand_id
1 'polypeptide(L)'
;MKNQIGKKNIVFGFAFFITTLILGIYLGFRATSGDPAWEENPMHEILGAAHAHGNLESVLNILIGYILCQLEAPPAIIKLTSILLLIGAIFHSGMLYLTGLGVAAAINIAPIGAISLIITMALMVYLTVVGLKNRS
;
A
#
# COMPACT_ATOMS: atom_id res chain seq x y z
N MET A 1 9.40 -16.08 15.01
CA MET A 1 9.45 -15.62 13.60
C MET A 1 10.37 -16.56 12.85
N LYS A 2 9.91 -17.10 11.73
CA LYS A 2 10.64 -18.12 10.95
C LYS A 2 11.63 -17.51 9.95
N ASN A 3 11.38 -16.27 9.55
CA ASN A 3 12.31 -15.43 8.79
C ASN A 3 12.07 -13.94 9.13
N GLN A 4 12.93 -13.06 8.62
CA GLN A 4 12.91 -11.61 8.90
C GLN A 4 12.53 -10.74 7.69
N ILE A 5 12.14 -11.35 6.58
CA ILE A 5 11.98 -10.65 5.29
C ILE A 5 10.83 -9.63 5.38
N GLY A 6 9.69 -10.02 5.93
CA GLY A 6 8.51 -9.17 6.04
C GLY A 6 8.64 -8.01 7.05
N LYS A 7 9.68 -7.96 7.89
CA LYS A 7 9.89 -6.84 8.83
C LYS A 7 9.94 -5.48 8.13
N LYS A 8 10.54 -5.43 6.94
CA LYS A 8 10.64 -4.19 6.15
C LYS A 8 9.25 -3.70 5.73
N ASN A 9 8.35 -4.60 5.34
CA ASN A 9 6.96 -4.26 5.03
C ASN A 9 6.22 -3.73 6.26
N ILE A 10 6.43 -4.33 7.45
CA ILE A 10 5.78 -3.84 8.68
C ILE A 10 6.21 -2.41 9.00
N VAL A 11 7.52 -2.14 8.99
CA VAL A 11 8.07 -0.80 9.25
C VAL A 11 7.57 0.20 8.21
N PHE A 12 7.65 -0.16 6.93
CA PHE A 12 7.13 0.67 5.84
C PHE A 12 5.63 0.94 6.02
N GLY A 13 4.84 -0.09 6.33
CA GLY A 13 3.39 0.03 6.47
C GLY A 13 2.99 0.98 7.60
N PHE A 14 3.65 0.92 8.77
CA PHE A 14 3.40 1.91 9.83
C PHE A 14 3.82 3.32 9.42
N ALA A 15 5.01 3.48 8.82
CA ALA A 15 5.48 4.78 8.37
C ALA A 15 4.54 5.39 7.31
N PHE A 16 4.12 4.58 6.35
CA PHE A 16 3.20 5.00 5.29
C PHE A 16 1.81 5.30 5.85
N PHE A 17 1.32 4.51 6.82
CA PHE A 17 0.04 4.77 7.49
C PHE A 17 0.02 6.12 8.21
N ILE A 18 1.13 6.54 8.82
CA ILE A 18 1.22 7.88 9.41
C ILE A 18 1.02 8.96 8.34
N THR A 19 1.61 8.80 7.15
CA THR A 19 1.43 9.78 6.06
C THR A 19 0.00 9.85 5.56
N THR A 20 -0.71 8.72 5.51
CA THR A 20 -2.09 8.65 5.05
C THR A 20 -3.06 9.19 6.10
N LEU A 21 -2.79 8.99 7.39
CA LEU A 21 -3.52 9.62 8.49
C LEU A 21 -3.37 11.15 8.48
N ILE A 22 -2.16 11.66 8.24
CA ILE A 22 -1.93 13.10 8.08
C ILE A 22 -2.74 13.65 6.90
N LEU A 23 -2.77 12.94 5.77
CA LEU A 23 -3.62 13.31 4.64
C LEU A 23 -5.11 13.28 5.00
N GLY A 24 -5.55 12.29 5.76
CA GLY A 24 -6.94 12.22 6.25
C GLY A 24 -7.32 13.43 7.11
N ILE A 25 -6.44 13.87 8.00
CA ILE A 25 -6.64 15.10 8.79
C ILE A 25 -6.74 16.32 7.88
N TYR A 26 -5.84 16.44 6.90
CA TYR A 26 -5.87 17.54 5.93
C TYR A 26 -7.18 17.59 5.14
N LEU A 27 -7.61 16.45 4.59
CA LEU A 27 -8.87 16.33 3.85
C LEU A 27 -10.08 16.67 4.73
N GLY A 28 -10.11 16.18 5.97
CA GLY A 28 -11.17 16.48 6.93
C GLY A 28 -11.24 17.97 7.26
N PHE A 29 -10.09 18.62 7.47
CA PHE A 29 -10.04 20.06 7.71
C PHE A 29 -10.57 20.86 6.51
N ARG A 30 -10.15 20.50 5.28
CA ARG A 30 -10.63 21.15 4.05
C ARG A 30 -12.14 20.95 3.86
N ALA A 31 -12.67 19.76 4.13
CA ALA A 31 -14.12 19.49 4.04
C ALA A 31 -14.95 20.39 4.99
N THR A 32 -14.40 20.76 6.15
CA THR A 32 -15.10 21.68 7.09
C THR A 32 -15.01 23.16 6.71
N SER A 33 -14.13 23.52 5.78
CA SER A 33 -13.89 24.93 5.43
C SER A 33 -15.02 25.56 4.59
N GLY A 34 -15.86 24.75 3.95
CA GLY A 34 -16.96 25.23 3.09
C GLY A 34 -16.48 25.99 1.84
N ASP A 35 -15.21 25.81 1.44
CA ASP A 35 -14.57 26.46 0.30
C ASP A 35 -15.07 25.85 -1.03
N PRO A 36 -15.88 26.56 -1.84
CA PRO A 36 -16.42 26.01 -3.09
C PRO A 36 -15.32 25.65 -4.10
N ALA A 37 -14.20 26.38 -4.07
CA ALA A 37 -13.06 26.12 -4.97
C ALA A 37 -12.34 24.81 -4.62
N TRP A 38 -12.52 24.29 -3.40
CA TRP A 38 -12.01 22.98 -3.00
C TRP A 38 -12.86 21.84 -3.55
N GLU A 39 -14.18 21.96 -3.41
CA GLU A 39 -15.15 20.96 -3.85
C GLU A 39 -15.11 20.76 -5.37
N GLU A 40 -14.88 21.83 -6.12
CA GLU A 40 -14.75 21.78 -7.58
C GLU A 40 -13.37 21.35 -8.06
N ASN A 41 -12.39 21.14 -7.17
CA ASN A 41 -11.02 20.81 -7.56
C ASN A 41 -10.87 19.30 -7.84
N PRO A 42 -10.53 18.88 -9.08
CA PRO A 42 -10.34 17.45 -9.41
C PRO A 42 -9.25 16.77 -8.57
N MET A 43 -8.29 17.53 -8.03
CA MET A 43 -7.24 17.00 -7.17
C MET A 43 -7.77 16.55 -5.81
N HIS A 44 -8.91 17.11 -5.36
CA HIS A 44 -9.56 16.67 -4.13
C HIS A 44 -9.91 15.18 -4.19
N GLU A 45 -10.54 14.74 -5.29
CA GLU A 45 -10.92 13.33 -5.48
C GLU A 45 -9.69 12.41 -5.52
N ILE A 46 -8.62 12.83 -6.20
CA ILE A 46 -7.37 12.07 -6.29
C ILE A 46 -6.72 11.92 -4.91
N LEU A 47 -6.69 12.99 -4.10
CA LEU A 47 -6.20 12.92 -2.72
C LEU A 47 -7.09 12.03 -1.84
N GLY A 48 -8.41 12.06 -2.04
CA GLY A 48 -9.34 11.14 -1.41
C GLY A 48 -9.03 9.67 -1.73
N ALA A 49 -8.80 9.37 -3.01
CA ALA A 49 -8.38 8.05 -3.46
C ALA A 49 -7.00 7.65 -2.88
N ALA A 50 -6.04 8.57 -2.86
CA ALA A 50 -4.72 8.35 -2.26
C ALA A 50 -4.82 8.02 -0.77
N HIS A 51 -5.68 8.71 -0.02
CA HIS A 51 -5.94 8.42 1.39
C HIS A 51 -6.55 7.02 1.59
N ALA A 52 -7.60 6.69 0.84
CA ALA A 52 -8.29 5.40 0.96
C ALA A 52 -7.37 4.22 0.59
N HIS A 53 -6.72 4.28 -0.57
CA HIS A 53 -5.81 3.23 -1.01
C HIS A 53 -4.53 3.18 -0.17
N GLY A 54 -4.00 4.32 0.23
CA GLY A 54 -2.81 4.37 1.10
C GLY A 54 -3.05 3.72 2.45
N ASN A 55 -4.23 3.93 3.06
CA ASN A 55 -4.61 3.23 4.30
C ASN A 55 -4.65 1.71 4.09
N LEU A 56 -5.32 1.26 3.03
CA LEU A 56 -5.43 -0.17 2.71
C LEU A 56 -4.04 -0.79 2.46
N GLU A 57 -3.21 -0.16 1.65
CA GLU A 57 -1.87 -0.64 1.30
C GLU A 57 -0.89 -0.62 2.46
N SER A 58 -1.06 0.32 3.40
CA SER A 58 -0.35 0.32 4.68
C SER A 58 -0.74 -0.88 5.53
N VAL A 59 -2.05 -1.14 5.69
CA VAL A 59 -2.57 -2.30 6.43
C VAL A 59 -2.10 -3.60 5.78
N LEU A 60 -2.15 -3.71 4.45
CA LEU A 60 -1.64 -4.87 3.73
C LEU A 60 -0.14 -5.07 4.00
N ASN A 61 0.68 -4.01 3.97
CA ASN A 61 2.10 -4.09 4.31
C ASN A 61 2.36 -4.59 5.73
N ILE A 62 1.57 -4.13 6.70
CA ILE A 62 1.67 -4.58 8.10
C ILE A 62 1.26 -6.06 8.23
N LEU A 63 0.05 -6.41 7.74
CA LEU A 63 -0.53 -7.74 7.92
C LEU A 63 0.21 -8.80 7.11
N ILE A 64 0.44 -8.56 5.82
CA ILE A 64 1.17 -9.50 4.96
C ILE A 64 2.63 -9.54 5.40
N GLY A 65 3.25 -8.42 5.75
CA GLY A 65 4.59 -8.39 6.33
C GLY A 65 4.72 -9.29 7.56
N TYR A 66 3.74 -9.24 8.46
CA TYR A 66 3.66 -10.14 9.61
C TYR A 66 3.50 -11.60 9.17
N ILE A 67 2.55 -11.91 8.28
CA ILE A 67 2.30 -13.27 7.78
C ILE A 67 3.57 -13.86 7.14
N LEU A 68 4.27 -13.10 6.29
CA LEU A 68 5.50 -13.53 5.62
C LEU A 68 6.58 -13.94 6.61
N CYS A 69 6.68 -13.28 7.78
CA CYS A 69 7.62 -13.66 8.83
C CYS A 69 7.27 -14.99 9.53
N GLN A 70 6.06 -15.49 9.34
CA GLN A 70 5.54 -16.71 9.99
C GLN A 70 5.47 -17.91 9.05
N LEU A 71 5.49 -17.72 7.74
CA LEU A 71 5.39 -18.81 6.76
C LEU A 71 6.71 -19.57 6.59
N GLU A 72 6.60 -20.88 6.32
CA GLU A 72 7.69 -21.73 5.83
C GLU A 72 7.44 -22.01 4.36
N ALA A 73 8.06 -21.21 3.49
CA ALA A 73 7.94 -21.33 2.05
C ALA A 73 9.29 -20.99 1.40
N PRO A 74 9.49 -21.27 0.10
CA PRO A 74 10.72 -20.92 -0.60
C PRO A 74 11.10 -19.44 -0.39
N PRO A 75 12.31 -19.14 0.11
CA PRO A 75 12.71 -17.77 0.46
C PRO A 75 12.59 -16.77 -0.69
N ALA A 76 12.81 -17.24 -1.92
CA ALA A 76 12.67 -16.43 -3.12
C ALA A 76 11.25 -15.87 -3.31
N ILE A 77 10.22 -16.70 -3.06
CA ILE A 77 8.82 -16.29 -3.22
C ILE A 77 8.42 -15.32 -2.11
N ILE A 78 8.81 -15.61 -0.85
CA ILE A 78 8.58 -14.68 0.28
C ILE A 78 9.23 -13.32 0.00
N LYS A 79 10.47 -13.32 -0.51
CA LYS A 79 11.20 -12.09 -0.86
C LYS A 79 10.54 -11.34 -2.01
N LEU A 80 10.11 -12.05 -3.06
CA LEU A 80 9.41 -11.45 -4.19
C LEU A 80 8.10 -10.78 -3.74
N THR A 81 7.27 -11.49 -2.98
CA THR A 81 6.01 -10.94 -2.43
C THR A 81 6.26 -9.71 -1.57
N SER A 82 7.28 -9.74 -0.71
CA SER A 82 7.68 -8.59 0.11
C SER A 82 8.04 -7.37 -0.74
N ILE A 83 8.83 -7.55 -1.79
CA ILE A 83 9.25 -6.46 -2.69
C ILE A 83 8.06 -5.91 -3.49
N LEU A 84 7.24 -6.80 -4.09
CA LEU A 84 6.08 -6.40 -4.87
C LEU A 84 5.05 -5.63 -4.03
N LEU A 85 4.92 -5.95 -2.75
CA LEU A 85 4.02 -5.22 -1.85
C LEU A 85 4.50 -3.79 -1.56
N LEU A 86 5.81 -3.56 -1.48
CA LEU A 86 6.40 -2.22 -1.36
C LEU A 86 6.25 -1.43 -2.66
N ILE A 87 6.59 -2.05 -3.79
CA ILE A 87 6.41 -1.45 -5.12
C ILE A 87 4.93 -1.09 -5.33
N GLY A 88 4.03 -1.99 -4.94
CA GLY A 88 2.60 -1.80 -4.98
C GLY A 88 2.17 -0.52 -4.28
N ALA A 89 2.56 -0.35 -3.02
CA ALA A 89 2.20 0.82 -2.23
C ALA A 89 2.79 2.13 -2.77
N ILE A 90 4.08 2.12 -3.12
CA ILE A 90 4.79 3.31 -3.60
C ILE A 90 4.24 3.76 -4.95
N PHE A 91 4.08 2.83 -5.89
CA PHE A 91 3.65 3.17 -7.23
C PHE A 91 2.14 3.31 -7.35
N HIS A 92 1.31 2.67 -6.52
CA HIS A 92 -0.14 2.86 -6.60
C HIS A 92 -0.58 4.09 -5.80
N SER A 93 -0.85 3.95 -4.49
CA SER A 93 -1.33 5.08 -3.68
C SER A 93 -0.30 6.20 -3.53
N GLY A 94 1.00 5.90 -3.52
CA GLY A 94 2.04 6.93 -3.50
C GLY A 94 2.01 7.84 -4.74
N MET A 95 1.71 7.30 -5.93
CA MET A 95 1.59 8.12 -7.14
C MET A 95 0.28 8.90 -7.18
N LEU A 96 -0.81 8.35 -6.64
CA LEU A 96 -2.05 9.10 -6.44
C LEU A 96 -1.79 10.29 -5.49
N TYR A 97 -1.03 10.08 -4.42
CA TYR A 97 -0.64 11.13 -3.48
C TYR A 97 0.11 12.26 -4.20
N LEU A 98 1.15 11.92 -4.98
CA LEU A 98 1.92 12.91 -5.74
C LEU A 98 1.07 13.63 -6.80
N THR A 99 0.18 12.89 -7.48
CA THR A 99 -0.72 13.47 -8.49
C THR A 99 -1.66 14.48 -7.84
N GLY A 100 -2.29 14.12 -6.72
CA GLY A 100 -3.18 15.02 -5.97
C GLY A 100 -2.47 16.25 -5.40
N LEU A 101 -1.16 16.21 -5.22
CA LEU A 101 -0.32 17.37 -4.85
C LEU A 101 0.19 18.17 -6.04
N GLY A 102 -0.25 17.87 -7.26
CA GLY A 102 0.06 18.62 -8.48
C GLY A 102 1.17 18.04 -9.35
N VAL A 103 1.76 16.89 -8.99
CA VAL A 103 2.73 16.20 -9.84
C VAL A 103 1.99 15.33 -10.85
N ALA A 104 1.36 15.96 -11.85
CA ALA A 104 0.46 15.30 -12.79
C ALA A 104 1.07 14.09 -13.52
N ALA A 105 2.38 14.10 -13.80
CA ALA A 105 3.06 13.00 -14.48
C ALA A 105 3.12 11.69 -13.67
N ALA A 106 2.92 11.75 -12.34
CA ALA A 106 3.00 10.58 -11.46
C ALA A 106 1.92 9.54 -11.78
N ILE A 107 0.73 9.96 -12.21
CA ILE A 107 -0.37 9.03 -12.49
C ILE A 107 -0.05 8.03 -13.62
N ASN A 108 0.84 8.40 -14.54
CA ASN A 108 1.22 7.54 -15.68
C ASN A 108 1.95 6.26 -15.24
N ILE A 109 2.58 6.27 -14.08
CA ILE A 109 3.29 5.11 -13.52
C ILE A 109 2.51 4.40 -12.42
N ALA A 110 1.33 4.92 -12.06
CA ALA A 110 0.44 4.28 -11.10
C ALA A 110 0.02 2.84 -11.44
N PRO A 111 -0.19 2.48 -12.72
CA PRO A 111 -0.53 1.11 -13.11
C PRO A 111 0.52 0.06 -12.72
N ILE A 112 1.80 0.45 -12.60
CA ILE A 112 2.88 -0.46 -12.15
C ILE A 112 2.58 -0.96 -10.74
N GLY A 113 2.14 -0.06 -9.86
CA GLY A 113 1.77 -0.41 -8.49
C GLY A 113 0.55 -1.32 -8.43
N ALA A 114 -0.50 -1.01 -9.21
CA ALA A 114 -1.70 -1.83 -9.29
C ALA A 114 -1.39 -3.27 -9.74
N ILE A 115 -0.60 -3.43 -10.80
CA ILE A 115 -0.17 -4.76 -11.30
C ILE A 115 0.65 -5.48 -10.22
N SER A 116 1.55 -4.78 -9.54
CA SER A 116 2.35 -5.34 -8.45
C SER A 116 1.49 -5.86 -7.29
N LEU A 117 0.43 -5.14 -6.92
CA LEU A 117 -0.52 -5.57 -5.90
C LEU A 117 -1.32 -6.81 -6.34
N ILE A 118 -1.77 -6.87 -7.60
CA ILE A 118 -2.46 -8.04 -8.15
C ILE A 118 -1.57 -9.28 -8.08
N ILE A 119 -0.31 -9.18 -8.54
CA ILE A 119 0.64 -10.29 -8.48
C ILE A 119 0.90 -10.68 -7.01
N THR A 120 1.04 -9.71 -6.10
CA THR A 120 1.19 -9.98 -4.67
C THR A 120 0.01 -10.79 -4.12
N MET A 121 -1.24 -10.42 -4.45
CA MET A 121 -2.42 -11.15 -3.99
C MET A 121 -2.43 -12.59 -4.52
N ALA A 122 -2.09 -12.79 -5.80
CA ALA A 122 -1.96 -14.13 -6.38
C ALA A 122 -0.89 -14.97 -5.69
N LEU A 123 0.28 -14.38 -5.38
CA LEU A 123 1.34 -15.06 -4.64
C LEU A 123 0.93 -15.38 -3.20
N MET A 124 0.14 -14.52 -2.55
CA MET A 124 -0.35 -14.76 -1.20
C MET A 124 -1.32 -15.93 -1.12
N VAL A 125 -2.15 -16.16 -2.14
CA VAL A 125 -2.97 -17.38 -2.27
C VAL A 125 -2.08 -18.62 -2.24
N TYR A 126 -1.06 -18.67 -3.10
CA TYR A 126 -0.11 -19.77 -3.16
C TYR A 126 0.65 -19.98 -1.84
N LEU A 127 1.21 -18.89 -1.27
CA LEU A 127 1.98 -18.92 -0.03
C LEU A 127 1.16 -19.39 1.17
N THR A 128 -0.14 -19.07 1.20
CA THR A 128 -1.03 -19.53 2.26
C THR A 128 -1.25 -21.04 2.17
N VAL A 129 -1.51 -21.58 0.97
CA VAL A 129 -1.72 -23.02 0.78
C VAL A 129 -0.45 -23.82 1.11
N VAL A 130 0.69 -23.43 0.55
CA VAL A 130 1.96 -24.15 0.74
C VAL A 130 2.51 -23.96 2.15
N GLY A 131 2.48 -22.73 2.66
CA GLY A 131 3.04 -22.41 3.97
C GLY A 131 2.24 -22.97 5.15
N LEU A 132 0.95 -23.26 4.98
CA LEU A 132 0.14 -23.98 5.98
C LEU A 132 0.39 -25.49 5.94
N LYS A 133 0.55 -26.09 4.75
CA LYS A 133 0.87 -27.52 4.62
C LYS A 133 2.17 -27.89 5.33
N ASN A 134 3.15 -27.00 5.32
CA ASN A 134 4.44 -27.23 5.99
C ASN A 134 4.35 -27.13 7.52
N ARG A 135 3.20 -26.74 8.10
CA ARG A 135 2.98 -26.64 9.55
C ARG A 135 2.22 -27.83 10.16
N SER A 136 1.55 -28.64 9.35
CA SER A 136 0.80 -29.84 9.76
C SER A 136 1.68 -31.08 9.71
#